data_AF-A0A5C5RTF9-F1
#
_entry.id   AF-A0A5C5RTF9-F1
#
_cell.length_a   1.000
_cell.length_b   1.000
_cell.length_c   1.000
_cell.angle_alpha   90.00
_cell.angle_beta   90.00
_cell.angle_gamma   90.00
#
_symmetry.space_group_name_H-M   'P 1'
#
loop_
_entity.id
_entity.type
_entity.pdbx_description
1 polymer ?
#
loop_
_entity_poly.entity_id
_entity_poly.type
_entity_poly.pdbx_seq_one_letter_code
_entity_poly.pdbx_strand_id
1 'polypeptide(L)'
;MEHLSGSFKRAFARRPGEFSSTEHLAYEAVVAFVDGELRMNAHLRAGTHIAECPTCAAEVDAQRQVRTALRESGEITVPHRLLGQLSQIPSACHGAQPFEGFPTFSPESSRRDERNKRGRRRNAR
;
A
#
# COMPACT_ATOMS: atom_id res chain seq x y z
N MET A 1 -2.59 -39.48 -34.46
CA MET A 1 -3.40 -38.97 -33.34
C MET A 1 -2.43 -38.54 -32.25
N GLU A 2 -1.66 -37.48 -32.50
CA GLU A 2 -0.65 -36.98 -31.55
C GLU A 2 -1.27 -35.81 -30.78
N HIS A 3 -1.67 -36.10 -29.55
CA HIS A 3 -2.30 -35.17 -28.62
C HIS A 3 -1.26 -34.69 -27.59
N LEU A 4 -1.29 -33.37 -27.33
CA LEU A 4 -0.86 -32.67 -26.10
C LEU A 4 0.67 -32.46 -25.98
N SER A 5 1.22 -31.30 -25.66
CA SER A 5 0.79 -30.34 -24.65
C SER A 5 1.68 -29.09 -24.78
N GLY A 6 1.07 -27.93 -25.05
CA GLY A 6 1.74 -26.64 -25.02
C GLY A 6 2.08 -26.25 -23.58
N SER A 7 3.36 -26.18 -23.25
CA SER A 7 3.84 -25.64 -21.97
C SER A 7 4.00 -24.13 -22.09
N PHE A 8 2.89 -23.39 -22.14
CA PHE A 8 2.90 -21.93 -22.01
C PHE A 8 3.23 -21.58 -20.56
N LYS A 9 4.51 -21.40 -20.27
CA LYS A 9 5.01 -21.15 -18.92
C LYS A 9 4.56 -19.77 -18.45
N ARG A 10 3.42 -19.77 -17.76
CA ARG A 10 2.92 -18.85 -16.73
C ARG A 10 3.53 -17.44 -16.74
N ALA A 11 2.73 -16.55 -17.31
CA ALA A 11 2.50 -15.15 -16.98
C ALA A 11 3.38 -14.55 -15.86
N PHE A 12 4.05 -13.45 -16.25
CA PHE A 12 4.57 -12.37 -15.44
C PHE A 12 3.66 -12.03 -14.25
N ALA A 13 3.87 -12.70 -13.12
CA ALA A 13 3.34 -12.21 -11.85
C ALA A 13 4.18 -11.00 -11.44
N ARG A 14 3.87 -9.82 -11.99
CA ARG A 14 4.41 -8.55 -11.51
C ARG A 14 4.11 -8.48 -10.01
N ARG A 15 5.12 -8.26 -9.18
CA ARG A 15 4.86 -7.93 -7.77
C ARG A 15 4.07 -6.61 -7.73
N PRO A 16 3.04 -6.49 -6.87
CA PRO A 16 2.41 -5.20 -6.62
C PRO A 16 3.48 -4.20 -6.16
N GLY A 17 3.81 -3.22 -7.00
CA GLY A 17 4.87 -2.23 -6.75
C GLY A 17 6.16 -2.38 -7.57
N GLU A 18 6.25 -3.31 -8.53
CA GLU A 18 7.36 -3.32 -9.50
C GLU A 18 7.04 -2.42 -10.72
N PHE A 19 7.70 -1.26 -10.74
CA PHE A 19 7.81 -0.42 -11.93
C PHE A 19 8.63 -1.16 -12.99
N SER A 20 7.96 -1.58 -14.06
CA SER A 20 8.57 -2.17 -15.25
C SER A 20 8.90 -1.03 -16.20
N SER A 21 10.16 -0.62 -16.23
CA SER A 21 10.64 0.49 -17.05
C SER A 21 10.52 0.18 -18.53
N THR A 22 9.76 0.99 -19.24
CA THR A 22 10.19 1.49 -20.55
C THR A 22 10.09 3.01 -20.47
N GLU A 23 11.24 3.66 -20.60
CA GLU A 23 11.53 5.10 -20.69
C GLU A 23 11.20 6.07 -19.52
N HIS A 24 10.10 5.95 -18.76
CA HIS A 24 9.82 6.88 -17.65
C HIS A 24 9.09 6.22 -16.46
N LEU A 25 9.02 6.92 -15.32
CA LEU A 25 8.12 6.52 -14.23
C LEU A 25 6.67 6.55 -14.72
N ALA A 26 5.88 5.54 -14.32
CA ALA A 26 4.45 5.58 -14.57
C ALA A 26 3.80 6.74 -13.79
N TYR A 27 2.74 7.34 -14.32
CA TYR A 27 2.03 8.45 -13.67
C TYR A 27 1.61 8.11 -12.22
N GLU A 28 1.09 6.90 -12.00
CA GLU A 28 0.74 6.37 -10.67
C GLU A 28 1.95 6.32 -9.70
N ALA A 29 3.16 6.10 -10.23
CA ALA A 29 4.40 6.14 -9.46
C ALA A 29 4.71 7.54 -8.95
N VAL A 30 4.53 8.54 -9.82
CA VAL A 30 4.84 9.95 -9.54
C VAL A 30 3.91 10.46 -8.45
N VAL A 31 2.60 10.21 -8.58
CA VAL A 31 1.60 10.57 -7.56
C VAL A 31 1.93 9.92 -6.22
N ALA A 32 2.13 8.60 -6.19
CA ALA A 32 2.47 7.89 -4.96
C ALA A 32 3.80 8.35 -4.34
N PHE A 33 4.78 8.79 -5.16
CA PHE A 33 6.03 9.36 -4.68
C PHE A 33 5.81 10.72 -4.01
N VAL A 34 5.03 11.60 -4.62
CA VAL A 34 4.70 12.95 -4.12
C VAL A 34 3.90 12.88 -2.82
N ASP A 35 2.96 11.93 -2.73
CA ASP A 35 2.12 11.73 -1.54
C ASP A 35 2.82 10.93 -0.44
N GLY A 36 3.96 10.31 -0.74
CA GLY A 36 4.74 9.53 0.23
C GLY A 36 4.18 8.13 0.48
N GLU A 37 3.37 7.60 -0.43
CA GLU A 37 2.68 6.31 -0.31
C GLU A 37 3.53 5.12 -0.82
N LEU A 38 4.67 5.40 -1.45
CA LEU A 38 5.60 4.35 -1.87
C LEU A 38 6.30 3.71 -0.66
N ARG A 39 6.42 2.37 -0.70
CA ARG A 39 7.31 1.64 0.24
C ARG A 39 8.75 2.11 0.07
N MET A 40 9.54 2.09 1.16
CA MET A 40 10.92 2.58 1.22
C MET A 40 11.79 2.19 0.00
N ASN A 41 11.83 0.90 -0.38
CA ASN A 41 12.63 0.45 -1.53
C ASN A 41 12.17 1.06 -2.87
N ALA A 42 10.87 1.23 -3.07
CA ALA A 42 10.32 1.84 -4.27
C ALA A 42 10.56 3.35 -4.27
N HIS A 43 10.46 3.99 -3.10
CA HIS A 43 10.75 5.41 -2.93
C HIS A 43 12.21 5.74 -3.28
N LEU A 44 13.19 4.95 -2.81
CA LEU A 44 14.59 5.14 -3.15
C LEU A 44 14.85 5.01 -4.66
N ARG A 45 14.29 3.97 -5.30
CA ARG A 45 14.42 3.77 -6.75
C ARG A 45 13.81 4.91 -7.56
N ALA A 46 12.62 5.37 -7.17
CA ALA A 46 11.97 6.51 -7.80
C ALA A 46 12.81 7.78 -7.61
N GLY A 47 13.34 8.01 -6.41
CA GLY A 47 14.23 9.14 -6.11
C GLY A 47 15.49 9.17 -6.96
N THR A 48 16.16 8.02 -7.13
CA THR A 48 17.31 7.91 -8.06
C THR A 48 16.91 8.26 -9.48
N HIS A 49 15.80 7.73 -9.99
CA HIS A 49 15.33 8.03 -11.34
C HIS A 49 14.99 9.52 -11.52
N ILE A 50 14.32 10.13 -10.55
CA ILE A 50 13.94 11.56 -10.59
C ILE A 50 15.19 12.45 -10.62
N ALA A 51 16.26 12.07 -9.91
CA ALA A 51 17.52 12.81 -9.94
C ALA A 51 18.22 12.75 -11.30
N GLU A 52 18.00 11.68 -12.07
CA GLU A 52 18.64 11.42 -13.36
C GLU A 52 17.76 11.81 -14.57
N CYS A 53 16.45 11.98 -14.37
CA CYS A 53 15.45 12.18 -15.42
C CYS A 53 14.71 13.51 -15.25
N PRO A 54 15.01 14.55 -16.05
CA PRO A 54 14.40 15.87 -15.90
C PRO A 54 12.90 15.89 -16.20
N THR A 55 12.41 15.01 -17.08
CA THR A 55 10.97 14.88 -17.36
C THR A 55 10.21 14.45 -16.12
N CYS A 56 10.67 13.40 -15.44
CA CYS A 56 10.03 12.92 -14.21
C CYS A 56 10.18 13.91 -13.05
N ALA A 57 11.28 14.66 -12.99
CA ALA A 57 11.42 15.75 -12.03
C ALA A 57 10.37 16.85 -12.25
N ALA A 58 10.16 17.28 -13.50
CA ALA A 58 9.15 18.28 -13.84
C ALA A 58 7.73 17.81 -13.49
N GLU A 59 7.40 16.53 -13.71
CA GLU A 59 6.10 15.97 -13.32
C GLU A 59 5.90 15.97 -11.79
N VAL A 60 6.95 15.62 -11.02
CA VAL A 60 6.90 15.68 -9.55
C VAL A 60 6.67 17.10 -9.06
N ASP A 61 7.35 18.08 -9.65
CA ASP A 61 7.20 19.49 -9.27
C ASP A 61 5.81 20.03 -9.59
N ALA A 62 5.25 19.67 -10.76
CA ALA A 62 3.88 20.01 -11.12
C ALA A 62 2.87 19.45 -10.10
N GLN A 63 3.00 18.18 -9.71
CA GLN A 63 2.13 17.56 -8.70
C GLN A 63 2.29 18.21 -7.31
N ARG A 64 3.52 18.58 -6.92
CA ARG A 64 3.77 19.32 -5.67
C ARG A 64 3.10 20.69 -5.69
N GLN A 65 3.16 21.40 -6.81
CA GLN A 65 2.49 22.70 -6.95
C GLN A 65 0.98 22.56 -6.78
N VAL A 66 0.36 21.55 -7.40
CA VAL A 66 -1.07 21.26 -7.22
C VAL A 66 -1.37 20.99 -5.74
N ARG A 67 -0.57 20.15 -5.07
CA ARG A 67 -0.74 19.85 -3.65
C ARG A 67 -0.64 21.10 -2.77
N THR A 68 0.31 21.98 -3.05
CA THR A 68 0.45 23.26 -2.34
C THR A 68 -0.77 24.16 -2.59
N ALA A 69 -1.18 24.33 -3.85
CA ALA A 69 -2.34 25.14 -4.19
C ALA A 69 -3.63 24.65 -3.50
N LEU A 70 -3.83 23.33 -3.43
CA LEU A 70 -4.97 22.75 -2.70
C LEU A 70 -4.90 23.03 -1.20
N ARG A 71 -3.71 22.96 -0.59
CA ARG A 71 -3.53 23.30 0.83
C ARG A 71 -3.75 24.78 1.12
N GLU A 72 -3.42 25.64 0.16
CA GLU A 72 -3.60 27.10 0.26
C GLU A 72 -5.03 27.54 -0.09
N SER A 73 -5.84 26.70 -0.74
CA SER A 73 -7.20 27.03 -1.20
C SER A 73 -8.22 27.33 -0.09
N GLY A 74 -7.88 27.08 1.18
CA GLY A 74 -8.69 27.45 2.33
C GLY A 74 -8.93 26.30 3.30
N GLU A 75 -9.35 26.64 4.51
CA GLU A 75 -9.63 25.67 5.56
C GLU A 75 -10.99 25.01 5.33
N ILE A 76 -11.00 23.67 5.25
CA ILE A 76 -12.24 22.91 5.25
C ILE A 76 -12.73 22.85 6.70
N THR A 77 -13.77 23.62 7.03
CA THR A 77 -14.38 23.58 8.37
C THR A 77 -15.18 22.30 8.56
N VAL A 78 -14.95 21.59 9.66
CA VAL A 78 -15.75 20.42 10.03
C VAL A 78 -17.18 20.86 10.39
N PRO A 79 -18.23 20.27 9.80
CA PRO A 79 -19.61 20.60 10.16
C PRO A 79 -19.88 20.30 11.65
N HIS A 80 -20.41 21.28 12.38
CA HIS A 80 -20.67 21.16 13.83
C HIS A 80 -21.56 19.95 14.20
N ARG A 81 -22.53 19.62 13.33
CA ARG A 81 -23.37 18.42 13.50
C ARG A 81 -22.55 17.13 13.48
N LEU A 82 -21.60 16.98 12.55
CA LEU A 82 -20.74 15.81 12.46
C LEU A 82 -19.85 15.71 13.70
N LEU A 83 -19.24 16.82 14.12
CA LEU A 83 -18.42 16.87 15.34
C LEU A 83 -19.22 16.42 16.57
N GLY A 84 -20.46 16.89 16.70
CA GLY A 84 -21.36 16.48 17.76
C GLY A 84 -21.76 15.00 17.71
N GLN A 85 -21.84 14.39 16.52
CA GLN A 85 -22.08 12.94 16.40
C GLN A 85 -20.82 12.14 16.74
N LEU A 86 -19.65 12.56 16.25
CA LEU A 86 -18.36 11.91 16.53
C LEU A 86 -18.04 11.92 18.03
N SER A 87 -18.38 12.99 18.75
CA SER A 87 -18.16 13.09 20.20
C SER A 87 -19.00 12.09 21.02
N GLN A 88 -20.08 11.55 20.45
CA GLN A 88 -20.95 10.56 21.11
C GLN A 88 -20.54 9.11 20.82
N ILE A 89 -19.58 8.86 19.92
CA ILE A 89 -19.10 7.49 19.60
C ILE A 89 -18.67 6.73 20.85
N PRO A 90 -17.87 7.29 21.78
CA PRO A 90 -17.46 6.57 22.98
C PRO A 90 -18.65 6.11 23.83
N SER A 91 -19.77 6.83 23.81
CA SER A 91 -20.99 6.52 24.56
C SER A 91 -21.92 5.55 23.81
N ALA A 92 -21.83 5.48 22.47
CA ALA A 92 -22.61 4.55 21.64
C ALA A 92 -22.09 3.10 21.71
N CYS A 93 -20.90 2.86 22.27
CA CYS A 93 -20.28 1.55 22.39
C CYS A 93 -20.97 0.58 23.36
N HIS A 94 -22.02 0.99 24.09
CA HIS A 94 -22.71 0.17 25.10
C HIS A 94 -23.89 -0.64 24.54
N GLY A 95 -23.84 -1.02 23.27
CA GLY A 95 -24.92 -1.77 22.62
C GLY A 95 -24.51 -2.45 21.33
N ALA A 96 -23.26 -2.89 21.20
CA ALA A 96 -22.81 -3.65 20.04
C ALA A 96 -23.56 -5.00 19.98
N GLN A 97 -24.72 -5.01 19.32
CA GLN A 97 -25.17 -6.22 18.66
C GLN A 97 -24.08 -6.58 17.64
N PRO A 98 -23.59 -7.83 17.62
CA PRO A 98 -22.62 -8.25 16.62
C PRO A 98 -23.15 -7.88 15.23
N PHE A 99 -22.35 -7.15 14.46
CA PHE A 99 -22.63 -6.95 13.05
C PHE A 99 -22.50 -8.35 12.38
N GLU A 100 -23.60 -8.93 11.90
CA GLU A 100 -23.64 -10.31 11.38
C GLU A 100 -22.90 -10.52 10.04
N GLY A 101 -21.96 -9.63 9.68
CA GLY A 101 -21.39 -9.57 8.33
C GLY A 101 -19.88 -9.45 8.20
N PHE A 102 -19.11 -9.15 9.27
CA PHE A 102 -17.64 -9.13 9.13
C PHE A 102 -17.04 -10.34 9.87
N PRO A 103 -16.17 -11.10 9.21
CA PRO A 103 -15.52 -12.23 9.86
C PRO A 103 -14.69 -11.70 11.03
N THR A 104 -15.09 -12.09 12.24
CA THR A 104 -14.28 -11.88 13.45
C THR A 104 -12.91 -12.48 13.17
N PHE A 105 -11.90 -11.63 13.02
CA PHE A 105 -10.52 -12.09 12.87
C PHE A 105 -10.11 -12.74 14.18
N SER A 106 -10.25 -14.06 14.24
CA SER A 106 -9.74 -14.87 15.34
C SER A 106 -8.22 -14.95 15.18
N PRO A 107 -7.42 -14.39 16.09
CA PRO A 107 -5.97 -14.44 15.97
C PRO A 107 -5.51 -15.89 16.17
N GLU A 108 -5.22 -16.59 15.07
CA GLU A 108 -4.73 -17.97 15.13
C GLU A 108 -3.30 -18.00 15.70
N SER A 109 -3.23 -18.27 17.00
CA SER A 109 -2.02 -18.22 17.82
C SER A 109 -1.13 -19.47 17.75
N SER A 110 -1.30 -20.38 16.78
CA SER A 110 -0.64 -21.70 16.87
C SER A 110 0.45 -22.02 15.84
N ARG A 111 0.70 -21.21 14.80
CA ARG A 111 1.61 -21.63 13.71
C ARG A 111 3.09 -21.29 13.91
N ARG A 112 3.45 -20.52 14.94
CA ARG A 112 4.84 -20.04 15.14
C ARG A 112 5.72 -21.05 15.90
N ASP A 113 5.13 -22.01 16.61
CA ASP A 113 5.88 -22.91 17.51
C ASP A 113 6.53 -24.13 16.81
N GLU A 114 5.90 -24.66 15.75
CA GLU A 114 6.45 -25.84 15.04
C GLU A 114 7.75 -25.54 14.28
N ARG A 115 7.91 -24.30 13.80
CA ARG A 115 9.13 -23.91 13.08
C ARG A 115 10.35 -23.87 14.01
N ASN A 116 10.15 -23.50 15.28
CA ASN A 116 11.22 -23.44 16.28
C ASN A 116 11.70 -24.85 16.71
N LYS A 117 10.79 -25.84 16.77
CA LYS A 117 11.17 -27.24 17.05
C LYS A 117 12.00 -27.88 15.93
N ARG A 118 11.76 -27.53 14.66
CA ARG A 118 12.55 -28.05 13.50
C ARG A 118 13.93 -27.40 13.35
N GLY A 119 14.16 -26.25 13.98
CA GLY A 119 15.48 -25.60 14.02
C GLY A 119 16.39 -26.22 15.08
N ARG A 120 15.85 -26.53 16.27
CA ARG A 120 16.65 -27.01 17.41
C ARG A 120 17.29 -28.38 17.22
N ARG A 121 16.74 -29.24 16.34
CA ARG A 121 17.31 -30.56 16.00
C ARG A 121 18.51 -30.51 15.05
N ARG A 122 18.71 -29.40 14.33
CA ARG A 122 19.78 -29.29 13.32
C ARG A 122 21.10 -28.73 13.87
N ASN A 123 21.09 -28.13 15.06
CA ASN A 123 22.29 -27.57 15.71
C ASN A 123 22.87 -28.48 16.81
N ALA A 124 22.46 -29.75 16.85
CA ALA A 124 23.09 -30.78 17.68
C ALA A 124 23.93 -31.68 16.76
N ARG A 125 24.99 -31.11 16.18
CA ARG A 125 26.14 -31.84 15.64
C ARG A 125 27.33 -30.92 15.54
#